data_AF-A0A2G2IL98-F1
#
_entry.id   AF-A0A2G2IL98-F1
#
_cell.length_a   1.000
_cell.length_b   1.000
_cell.length_c   1.000
_cell.angle_alpha   90.00
_cell.angle_beta   90.00
_cell.angle_gamma   90.00
#
_symmetry.space_group_name_H-M   'P 1'
#
loop_
_entity.id
_entity.type
_entity.pdbx_description
1 polymer ?
#
loop_
_entity_poly.entity_id
_entity_poly.type
_entity_poly.pdbx_seq_one_letter_code
_entity_poly.pdbx_strand_id
1 'polypeptide(L)' 'KLAEMMDKQNGEVFYPRIEFCTDNGAMIAYAGLQRLRHGGDDSLEIIARPRWPLDQMDAI' A
#
# COMPACT_ATOMS: atom_id res chain seq x y z
N LYS A 1 22.75 -2.39 -7.52
CA LYS A 1 21.40 -1.76 -7.48
C LYS A 1 20.35 -2.85 -7.25
N LEU A 2 19.16 -2.54 -6.69
CA LEU A 2 18.15 -3.57 -6.37
C LEU A 2 17.70 -4.40 -7.59
N ALA A 3 17.59 -3.79 -8.77
CA ALA A 3 17.30 -4.52 -10.01
C ALA A 3 18.36 -5.56 -10.37
N GLU A 4 19.65 -5.17 -10.34
CA GLU A 4 20.77 -6.10 -10.57
C GLU A 4 20.85 -7.20 -9.51
N MET A 5 20.38 -6.94 -8.29
CA MET A 5 20.31 -7.93 -7.22
C MET A 5 19.22 -8.96 -7.51
N MET A 6 18.02 -8.51 -7.91
CA MET A 6 16.90 -9.40 -8.21
C MET A 6 17.17 -10.27 -9.44
N ASP A 7 17.84 -9.74 -10.46
CA ASP A 7 18.31 -10.51 -11.63
C ASP A 7 19.19 -11.70 -11.22
N LYS A 8 20.16 -11.47 -10.31
CA LYS A 8 21.01 -12.53 -9.77
C LYS A 8 20.26 -13.56 -8.91
N GLN A 9 19.09 -13.21 -8.40
CA GLN A 9 18.26 -14.08 -7.55
C GLN A 9 17.14 -14.77 -8.33
N ASN A 10 17.11 -14.66 -9.67
CA ASN A 10 15.97 -15.10 -10.49
C ASN A 10 14.62 -14.54 -10.00
N GLY A 11 14.61 -13.27 -9.58
CA GLY A 11 13.39 -12.59 -9.15
C GLY A 11 13.16 -11.29 -9.89
N GLU A 12 12.03 -10.66 -9.57
CA GLU A 12 11.59 -9.42 -10.21
C GLU A 12 11.57 -8.26 -9.21
N VAL A 13 11.73 -7.05 -9.71
CA VAL A 13 11.60 -5.84 -8.90
C VAL A 13 10.55 -4.92 -9.50
N PHE A 14 9.74 -4.32 -8.64
CA PHE A 14 8.65 -3.44 -9.04
C PHE A 14 8.82 -2.10 -8.34
N TYR A 15 8.65 -1.02 -9.10
CA TYR A 15 8.64 0.34 -8.59
C TYR A 15 7.42 1.06 -9.13
N PRO A 16 6.79 1.95 -8.34
CA PRO A 16 5.78 2.85 -8.87
C PRO A 16 6.40 3.82 -9.89
N ARG A 17 5.55 4.45 -10.73
CA ARG A 17 5.96 5.63 -11.51
C ARG A 17 6.44 6.73 -10.56
N ILE A 18 7.31 7.63 -11.03
CA ILE A 18 7.92 8.67 -10.20
C ILE A 18 6.89 9.54 -9.47
N GLU A 19 5.80 9.91 -10.15
CA GLU A 19 4.68 10.67 -9.57
C GLU A 19 3.95 9.95 -8.42
N PHE A 20 4.16 8.64 -8.27
CA PHE A 20 3.59 7.79 -7.22
C PHE A 20 4.63 7.29 -6.22
N CYS A 21 5.90 7.70 -6.32
CA CYS A 21 6.95 7.31 -5.38
C CYS A 21 6.86 8.04 -4.02
N THR A 22 6.37 9.28 -4.02
CA THR A 22 6.20 10.10 -2.80
C THR A 22 4.77 10.04 -2.31
N ASP A 23 4.52 10.55 -1.10
CA ASP A 23 3.17 10.65 -0.54
C ASP A 23 2.22 11.36 -1.52
N ASN A 24 1.12 10.68 -1.85
CA ASN A 24 0.14 11.15 -2.81
C ASN A 24 -1.27 10.61 -2.49
N GLY A 25 -2.30 11.28 -2.99
CA GLY A 25 -3.69 10.85 -2.76
C GLY A 25 -4.09 9.59 -3.54
N ALA A 26 -3.40 9.27 -4.65
CA ALA A 26 -3.76 8.14 -5.49
C ALA A 26 -3.50 6.79 -4.80
N MET A 27 -2.39 6.66 -4.07
CA MET A 27 -2.10 5.43 -3.30
C MET A 27 -3.09 5.24 -2.15
N ILE A 28 -3.53 6.32 -1.51
CA ILE A 28 -4.53 6.28 -0.43
C ILE A 28 -5.89 5.82 -0.98
N ALA A 29 -6.33 6.41 -2.10
CA ALA A 29 -7.57 6.03 -2.76
C ALA A 29 -7.54 4.56 -3.23
N TYR A 30 -6.42 4.11 -3.81
CA TYR A 30 -6.26 2.72 -4.22
C TYR A 30 -6.34 1.75 -3.04
N ALA A 31 -5.56 1.98 -1.98
CA ALA A 31 -5.56 1.12 -0.79
C ALA A 31 -6.95 1.09 -0.11
N GLY A 32 -7.63 2.23 -0.03
CA GLY A 32 -9.00 2.31 0.48
C GLY A 32 -9.99 1.50 -0.35
N LEU A 33 -9.92 1.60 -1.69
CA LEU A 33 -10.75 0.78 -2.57
C LEU A 33 -10.46 -0.72 -2.40
N GLN A 34 -9.20 -1.13 -2.28
CA GLN A 34 -8.87 -2.53 -2.02
C GLN A 34 -9.51 -3.01 -0.71
N ARG A 35 -9.37 -2.24 0.37
CA ARG A 35 -9.99 -2.56 1.67
C ARG A 35 -11.52 -2.66 1.58
N LEU A 36 -12.17 -1.69 0.95
CA LEU A 36 -13.63 -1.69 0.77
C LEU A 36 -14.11 -2.93 0.00
N ARG A 37 -13.40 -3.33 -1.06
CA ARG A 37 -13.75 -4.53 -1.86
C ARG A 37 -13.61 -5.85 -1.10
N HIS A 38 -12.82 -5.89 -0.02
CA HIS A 38 -12.61 -7.08 0.83
C HIS A 38 -13.45 -7.03 2.12
N GLY A 39 -14.60 -6.34 2.10
CA GLY A 39 -15.52 -6.27 3.24
C GLY A 39 -15.14 -5.22 4.29
N GLY A 40 -14.42 -4.17 3.88
CA GLY A 40 -14.14 -3.02 4.74
C GLY A 40 -15.41 -2.30 5.20
N ASP A 41 -15.28 -1.56 6.30
CA ASP A 41 -16.35 -0.79 6.94
C ASP A 41 -16.84 0.36 6.04
N ASP A 42 -18.16 0.52 5.91
CA ASP A 42 -18.83 1.60 5.21
C ASP A 42 -19.42 2.67 6.16
N SER A 43 -19.12 2.58 7.46
CA SER A 43 -19.49 3.59 8.42
C SER A 43 -18.93 4.97 8.06
N LEU A 44 -19.62 6.02 8.51
CA LEU A 44 -19.18 7.41 8.35
C LEU A 44 -18.20 7.86 9.45
N GLU A 45 -17.73 6.94 10.30
CA GLU A 45 -16.82 7.25 11.39
C GLU A 45 -15.40 7.53 10.85
N ILE A 46 -14.75 8.57 11.38
CA ILE A 46 -13.37 8.93 11.01
C ILE A 46 -12.50 8.88 12.27
N ILE A 47 -11.71 7.82 12.39
CA ILE A 47 -10.76 7.63 13.50
C ILE A 47 -9.32 7.76 13.00
N ALA A 48 -8.61 8.80 13.43
CA ALA A 48 -7.20 8.95 13.14
C ALA A 48 -6.33 8.19 14.16
N ARG A 49 -5.36 7.41 13.69
CA ARG A 49 -4.37 6.69 14.52
C ARG A 49 -2.95 7.17 14.22
N PRO A 50 -2.40 8.12 14.98
CA PRO A 50 -1.08 8.72 14.69
C PRO A 50 0.08 7.71 14.72
N ARG A 51 -0.05 6.63 15.50
CA ARG A 51 0.87 5.49 15.49
C ARG A 51 0.06 4.26 15.11
N TRP A 52 0.16 3.87 13.85
CA TRP A 52 -0.54 2.71 13.32
C TRP A 52 0.47 1.73 12.71
N PRO A 53 0.86 0.68 13.45
CA PRO A 53 1.77 -0.34 12.94
C PRO A 53 1.14 -1.12 11.78
N LEU A 54 1.91 -1.34 10.70
CA LEU A 54 1.44 -2.03 9.49
C LEU A 54 1.14 -3.52 9.73
N ASP A 55 1.87 -4.15 10.65
CA ASP A 55 1.73 -5.56 11.03
C ASP A 55 0.47 -5.86 11.85
N GLN A 56 -0.22 -4.82 12.32
CA GLN A 56 -1.51 -4.94 13.03
C GLN A 56 -2.70 -4.86 12.08
N MET A 57 -2.49 -4.69 10.78
CA MET A 57 -3.56 -4.65 9.80
C MET A 57 -3.93 -6.05 9.34
N ASP A 58 -5.22 -6.34 9.24
CA ASP A 58 -5.70 -7.59 8.67
C ASP A 58 -5.26 -7.73 7.20
N ALA A 59 -5.06 -8.96 6.74
CA ALA A 59 -4.88 -9.23 5.32
C ALA A 59 -6.17 -8.88 4.55
N ILE A 60 -6.00 -8.34 3.34
CA ILE A 60 -7.07 -8.18 2.34
C ILE A 60 -6.99 -9.31 1.35
#